data_AF-A0A8J4HB39-F1
#
_entry.id   AF-A0A8J4HB39-F1
#
_cell.length_a   1.000
_cell.length_b   1.000
_cell.length_c   1.000
_cell.angle_alpha   90.00
_cell.angle_beta   90.00
_cell.angle_gamma   90.00
#
_symmetry.space_group_name_H-M   'P 1'
#
loop_
_entity.id
_entity.type
_entity.pdbx_description
1 polymer ?
#
loop_
_entity_poly.entity_id
_entity_poly.type
_entity_poly.pdbx_seq_one_letter_code
_entity_poly.pdbx_strand_id
1 'polypeptide(L)'
;MSIPFDARERDLIRRAFGIHFSQPSYLADGILLRTWRAGPEKDKPKIPPAVRSMLARGLVEIRPGTYGWRAFFTAAGIAGVKALLADGRRMDAKTYAHLREELGLTASGATAADD
;
A
#
# COMPACT_ATOMS: atom_id res chain seq x y z
N MET A 1 -15.57 -8.84 -4.70
CA MET A 1 -14.50 -9.86 -4.64
C MET A 1 -13.19 -9.16 -4.31
N SER A 2 -12.52 -9.54 -3.21
CA SER A 2 -11.19 -9.00 -2.91
C SER A 2 -10.12 -9.82 -3.60
N ILE A 3 -9.13 -9.14 -4.20
CA ILE A 3 -8.02 -9.78 -4.89
C ILE A 3 -6.86 -9.94 -3.88
N PRO A 4 -6.40 -11.17 -3.58
CA PRO A 4 -5.38 -11.38 -2.57
C PRO A 4 -3.99 -10.96 -3.06
N PHE A 5 -3.20 -10.34 -2.18
CA PHE A 5 -1.77 -10.11 -2.41
C PHE A 5 -0.96 -11.37 -2.14
N ASP A 6 0.04 -11.63 -2.98
CA ASP A 6 1.00 -12.70 -2.77
C ASP A 6 2.00 -12.37 -1.63
N ALA A 7 2.88 -13.32 -1.29
CA ALA A 7 3.83 -13.12 -0.19
C ALA A 7 4.82 -11.96 -0.42
N ARG A 8 5.28 -11.75 -1.66
CA ARG A 8 6.25 -10.70 -2.03
C ARG A 8 5.57 -9.33 -2.07
N GLU A 9 4.35 -9.28 -2.57
CA GLU A 9 3.50 -8.08 -2.58
C GLU A 9 3.20 -7.65 -1.15
N ARG A 10 2.77 -8.57 -0.27
CA ARG A 10 2.55 -8.27 1.15
C ARG A 10 3.82 -7.77 1.85
N ASP A 11 4.95 -8.42 1.60
CA ASP A 11 6.23 -8.00 2.19
C ASP A 11 6.65 -6.59 1.73
N LEU A 12 6.43 -6.27 0.45
CA LEU A 12 6.64 -4.91 -0.05
C LEU A 12 5.69 -3.91 0.63
N ILE A 13 4.40 -4.22 0.73
CA ILE A 13 3.40 -3.35 1.37
C ILE A 13 3.77 -3.07 2.82
N ARG A 14 4.13 -4.11 3.58
CA ARG A 14 4.59 -3.99 4.97
C ARG A 14 5.80 -3.06 5.09
N ARG A 15 6.78 -3.23 4.20
CA ARG A 15 7.99 -2.37 4.19
C ARG A 15 7.69 -0.95 3.74
N ALA A 16 6.76 -0.75 2.80
CA ALA A 16 6.43 0.57 2.27
C ALA A 16 5.59 1.40 3.25
N PHE A 17 4.64 0.77 3.94
CA PHE A 17 3.66 1.45 4.81
C PHE A 17 3.81 1.12 6.28
N GLY A 18 4.97 0.59 6.67
CA GLY A 18 5.35 0.49 8.08
C GLY A 18 5.63 1.89 8.66
N ILE A 19 5.82 1.94 9.98
CA ILE A 19 6.27 3.16 10.65
C ILE A 19 7.77 3.32 10.39
N HIS A 20 8.16 4.41 9.74
CA HIS A 20 9.56 4.75 9.47
C HIS A 20 9.92 6.02 10.21
N PHE A 21 10.97 6.00 11.03
CA PHE A 21 11.42 7.17 11.81
C PHE A 21 10.28 7.84 12.61
N SER A 22 9.41 7.04 13.21
CA SER A 22 8.22 7.49 13.95
C SER A 22 7.17 8.23 13.11
N GLN A 23 7.25 8.16 11.78
CA GLN A 23 6.26 8.73 10.86
C GLN A 23 5.43 7.61 10.21
N PRO A 24 4.09 7.66 10.30
CA PRO A 24 3.22 6.77 9.53
C PRO A 24 3.32 7.13 8.05
N SER A 25 3.19 6.12 7.19
CA SER A 25 3.17 6.29 5.73
C SER A 25 1.77 5.97 5.22
N TYR A 26 1.20 6.82 4.38
CA TYR A 26 -0.19 6.70 3.94
C TYR A 26 -0.30 6.13 2.52
N LEU A 27 -1.39 5.43 2.21
CA LEU A 27 -1.63 4.91 0.85
C LEU A 27 -1.77 6.04 -0.17
N ALA A 28 -2.30 7.18 0.26
CA ALA A 28 -2.40 8.40 -0.55
C ALA A 28 -1.04 8.88 -1.09
N ASP A 29 0.05 8.62 -0.36
CA ASP A 29 1.40 8.96 -0.80
C ASP A 29 1.91 8.01 -1.88
N GLY A 30 1.44 6.77 -1.91
CA GLY A 30 1.93 5.73 -2.82
C GLY A 30 3.35 5.26 -2.51
N ILE A 31 3.80 4.22 -3.22
CA ILE A 31 5.11 3.59 -3.01
C ILE A 31 6.16 4.29 -3.88
N LEU A 32 7.17 4.89 -3.25
CA LEU A 32 8.28 5.53 -3.97
C LEU A 32 9.09 4.50 -4.78
N LEU A 33 9.26 4.77 -6.07
CA LEU A 33 10.07 3.98 -6.98
C LEU A 33 11.41 4.67 -7.22
N ARG A 34 12.50 3.90 -7.09
CA ARG A 34 13.84 4.37 -7.49
C ARG A 34 13.87 4.58 -9.00
N THR A 35 14.72 5.49 -9.46
CA THR A 35 14.97 5.69 -10.89
C THR A 35 16.31 5.11 -11.33
N TRP A 36 16.46 4.86 -12.63
CA TRP A 36 17.78 4.61 -13.22
C TRP A 36 18.59 5.90 -13.23
N ARG A 37 19.77 5.86 -12.61
CA ARG A 37 20.67 7.03 -12.55
C ARG A 37 21.38 7.32 -13.87
N ALA A 38 21.55 6.30 -14.72
CA ALA A 38 22.27 6.39 -15.99
C ALA A 38 21.82 5.27 -16.94
N GLY A 39 22.27 5.35 -18.21
CA GLY A 39 21.95 4.37 -19.26
C GLY A 39 20.69 4.73 -20.06
N PRO A 40 20.24 3.83 -20.95
CA PRO A 40 19.11 4.10 -21.86
C PRO A 40 17.77 4.28 -21.13
N GLU A 41 17.66 3.77 -19.91
CA GLU A 41 16.47 3.87 -19.07
C GLU A 41 16.56 5.03 -18.06
N LYS A 42 17.55 5.93 -18.19
CA LYS A 42 17.78 7.03 -17.26
C LYS A 42 16.48 7.80 -16.97
N ASP A 43 16.29 8.14 -15.69
CA ASP A 43 15.12 8.85 -15.16
C ASP A 43 13.78 8.10 -15.20
N LYS A 44 13.75 6.89 -15.80
CA LYS A 44 12.59 6.00 -15.74
C LYS A 44 12.51 5.26 -14.40
N PRO A 45 11.30 4.89 -13.94
CA PRO A 45 11.12 4.12 -12.71
C PRO A 45 11.70 2.72 -12.85
N LYS A 46 12.49 2.30 -11.85
CA LYS A 46 12.84 0.91 -11.61
C LYS A 46 11.62 0.24 -10.99
N ILE A 47 11.02 -0.70 -11.69
CA ILE A 47 9.83 -1.44 -11.23
C ILE A 47 10.29 -2.72 -10.52
N PRO A 48 10.19 -2.82 -9.17
CA PRO A 48 10.49 -4.07 -8.47
C PRO A 48 9.54 -5.19 -8.89
N PRO A 49 9.94 -6.47 -8.79
CA PRO A 49 9.09 -7.60 -9.20
C PRO A 49 7.68 -7.60 -8.59
N ALA A 50 7.56 -7.23 -7.30
CA ALA A 50 6.26 -7.13 -6.63
C ALA A 50 5.38 -6.01 -7.22
N VAL A 51 5.94 -4.84 -7.52
CA VAL A 51 5.20 -3.74 -8.19
C VAL A 51 4.82 -4.15 -9.60
N ARG A 52 5.70 -4.85 -10.33
CA ARG A 52 5.41 -5.36 -11.67
C ARG A 52 4.24 -6.34 -11.68
N SER A 53 4.18 -7.24 -10.70
CA SER A 53 3.05 -8.16 -10.51
C SER A 53 1.74 -7.40 -10.25
N MET A 54 1.76 -6.45 -9.30
CA MET A 54 0.59 -5.62 -9.00
C MET A 54 0.13 -4.78 -10.20
N LEU A 55 1.07 -4.23 -10.97
CA LEU A 55 0.79 -3.45 -12.17
C LEU A 55 0.14 -4.31 -13.26
N ALA A 56 0.68 -5.52 -13.52
CA ALA A 56 0.12 -6.47 -14.48
C ALA A 56 -1.32 -6.90 -14.12
N ARG A 57 -1.65 -6.85 -12.83
CA ARG A 57 -2.98 -7.19 -12.28
C ARG A 57 -3.89 -5.97 -12.10
N GLY A 58 -3.44 -4.77 -12.48
CA GLY A 58 -4.22 -3.54 -12.34
C GLY A 58 -4.45 -3.10 -10.89
N LEU A 59 -3.65 -3.58 -9.93
CA LEU A 59 -3.76 -3.22 -8.51
C LEU A 59 -3.06 -1.89 -8.20
N VAL A 60 -2.07 -1.52 -9.00
CA VAL A 60 -1.38 -0.22 -8.90
C VAL A 60 -1.23 0.40 -10.27
N GLU A 61 -1.08 1.71 -10.29
CA GLU A 61 -0.66 2.50 -11.44
C GLU A 61 0.61 3.28 -11.11
N ILE A 62 1.49 3.47 -12.09
CA ILE A 62 2.74 4.22 -11.92
C ILE A 62 2.54 5.62 -12.48
N ARG A 63 2.76 6.64 -11.63
CA ARG A 63 2.63 8.05 -12.00
C ARG A 63 3.75 8.88 -11.37
N PRO A 64 4.10 10.04 -11.95
CA PRO A 64 4.96 11.00 -11.27
C PRO A 64 4.23 11.52 -10.02
N GLY A 65 4.92 11.56 -8.89
CA GLY A 65 4.50 12.27 -7.68
C GLY A 65 5.35 13.53 -7.46
N THR A 66 5.12 14.22 -6.34
CA THR A 66 5.86 15.44 -5.97
C THR A 66 7.37 15.23 -5.97
N TYR A 67 7.82 14.06 -5.54
CA TYR A 67 9.24 13.68 -5.52
C TYR A 67 9.41 12.29 -6.14
N GLY A 68 9.63 12.26 -7.46
CA GLY A 68 9.94 11.04 -8.22
C GLY A 68 8.72 10.21 -8.64
N TRP A 69 8.97 9.02 -9.16
CA TRP A 69 7.94 8.10 -9.61
C TRP A 69 7.35 7.32 -8.44
N ARG A 70 6.02 7.14 -8.44
CA ARG A 70 5.32 6.39 -7.40
C ARG A 70 4.33 5.40 -7.97
N ALA A 71 4.16 4.29 -7.27
CA ALA A 71 3.08 3.34 -7.51
C ALA A 71 1.91 3.64 -6.57
N PHE A 72 0.79 4.07 -7.13
CA PHE A 72 -0.45 4.35 -6.40
C PHE A 72 -1.41 3.18 -6.53
N PHE A 73 -2.12 2.83 -5.45
CA PHE A 73 -3.14 1.80 -5.53
C PHE A 73 -4.35 2.27 -6.33
N THR A 74 -4.83 1.41 -7.22
CA THR A 74 -6.13 1.60 -7.89
C THR A 74 -7.26 1.23 -6.93
N ALA A 75 -8.51 1.44 -7.32
CA ALA A 75 -9.66 0.98 -6.53
C ALA A 75 -9.60 -0.53 -6.21
N ALA A 76 -9.15 -1.35 -7.17
CA ALA A 76 -8.96 -2.78 -6.97
C ALA A 76 -7.82 -3.08 -5.98
N GLY A 77 -6.71 -2.33 -6.07
CA GLY A 77 -5.61 -2.40 -5.12
C GLY A 77 -6.05 -2.04 -3.70
N ILE A 78 -6.79 -0.95 -3.53
CA ILE A 78 -7.34 -0.52 -2.24
C ILE A 78 -8.26 -1.58 -1.64
N ALA A 79 -9.13 -2.20 -2.44
CA ALA A 79 -9.97 -3.32 -1.97
C ALA A 79 -9.11 -4.52 -1.49
N GLY A 80 -8.01 -4.80 -2.20
CA GLY A 80 -7.01 -5.79 -1.77
C GLY A 80 -6.34 -5.42 -0.45
N VAL A 81 -5.96 -4.14 -0.26
CA VAL A 81 -5.31 -3.67 0.97
C VAL A 81 -6.29 -3.73 2.14
N LYS A 82 -7.55 -3.36 1.93
CA LYS A 82 -8.60 -3.50 2.95
C LYS A 82 -8.75 -4.94 3.43
N ALA A 83 -8.79 -5.91 2.51
CA ALA A 83 -8.86 -7.32 2.89
C ALA A 83 -7.58 -7.82 3.57
N LEU A 84 -6.41 -7.32 3.17
CA LEU A 84 -5.15 -7.64 3.83
C LEU A 84 -5.12 -7.13 5.27
N LEU A 85 -5.58 -5.90 5.51
CA LEU A 85 -5.67 -5.29 6.84
C LEU A 85 -6.73 -5.95 7.73
N ALA A 86 -7.78 -6.51 7.14
CA ALA A 86 -8.77 -7.31 7.88
C ALA A 86 -8.18 -8.62 8.42
N ASP A 87 -7.15 -9.17 7.76
CA ASP A 87 -6.44 -10.38 8.21
C ASP A 87 -5.24 -10.04 9.12
N GLY A 88 -5.51 -9.97 10.42
CA GLY A 88 -4.50 -9.67 11.45
C GLY A 88 -3.32 -10.66 11.50
N ARG A 89 -3.44 -11.87 10.93
CA ARG A 89 -2.32 -12.83 10.83
C ARG A 89 -1.33 -12.42 9.75
N ARG A 90 -1.82 -11.72 8.72
CA ARG A 90 -1.02 -11.25 7.58
C ARG A 90 -0.60 -9.80 7.70
N MET A 91 -1.21 -9.01 8.56
CA MET A 91 -0.73 -7.66 8.84
C MET A 91 -1.11 -7.25 10.27
N ASP A 92 -0.11 -6.97 11.09
CA ASP A 92 -0.32 -6.66 12.50
C ASP A 92 -1.22 -5.42 12.69
N ALA A 93 -2.37 -5.58 13.33
CA ALA A 93 -3.37 -4.52 13.40
C ALA A 93 -2.86 -3.27 14.15
N LYS A 94 -1.93 -3.43 15.10
CA LYS A 94 -1.38 -2.31 15.89
C LYS A 94 -0.38 -1.49 15.09
N THR A 95 0.55 -2.15 14.40
CA THR A 95 1.58 -1.51 13.57
C THR A 95 0.95 -0.71 12.43
N TYR A 96 -0.13 -1.21 11.84
CA TYR A 96 -0.80 -0.61 10.69
C TYR A 96 -2.13 0.04 11.06
N ALA A 97 -2.34 0.45 12.32
CA ALA A 97 -3.56 1.11 12.77
C ALA A 97 -3.89 2.37 11.95
N HIS A 98 -2.88 3.17 11.62
CA HIS A 98 -3.01 4.35 10.76
C HIS A 98 -3.61 4.06 9.38
N LEU A 99 -3.23 2.93 8.75
CA LEU A 99 -3.83 2.53 7.46
C LEU A 99 -5.27 2.06 7.61
N ARG A 100 -5.61 1.47 8.76
CA ARG A 100 -6.99 1.08 9.07
C ARG A 100 -7.87 2.31 9.23
N GLU A 101 -7.37 3.34 9.92
CA GLU A 101 -8.03 4.63 10.05
C GLU A 101 -8.19 5.31 8.68
N GLU A 102 -7.12 5.41 7.90
CA GLU A 102 -7.13 5.97 6.53
C GLU A 102 -8.21 5.31 5.65
N LEU A 103 -8.38 3.99 5.79
CA LEU A 103 -9.30 3.20 4.98
C LEU A 103 -10.71 3.04 5.58
N GLY A 104 -10.98 3.63 6.75
CA GLY A 104 -12.26 3.51 7.47
C GLY A 104 -12.56 2.10 7.98
N LEU A 105 -11.52 1.34 8.33
CA LEU A 105 -11.59 -0.03 8.87
C LEU A 105 -11.52 -0.07 10.41
N THR A 106 -11.36 1.08 11.06
CA THR A 106 -11.66 1.21 12.47
C THR A 106 -13.17 1.14 12.61
N ALA A 107 -13.66 0.20 13.43
CA ALA A 107 -15.07 0.18 13.75
C ALA A 107 -15.43 1.54 14.35
N SER A 108 -16.33 2.27 13.71
CA SER A 108 -17.07 3.33 14.40
C SER A 108 -17.63 2.68 15.65
N GLY A 109 -17.37 3.29 16.81
CA GLY A 109 -17.75 2.73 18.10
C GLY A 109 -19.18 2.20 18.07
N ALA A 110 -19.37 1.02 18.64
CA ALA A 110 -20.68 0.55 19.01
C ALA A 110 -21.31 1.60 19.94
N THR A 111 -22.12 2.50 19.39
CA THR A 111 -23.27 3.04 20.08
C THR A 111 -24.24 1.89 20.29
N ALA A 112 -24.01 1.14 21.37
CA ALA A 112 -25.06 0.46 22.11
C ALA A 112 -25.11 1.19 23.46
N ALA A 113 -25.86 2.29 23.46
CA ALA A 113 -26.40 2.84 24.69
C ALA A 113 -27.34 1.77 25.26
N ASP A 114 -27.00 1.33 26.45
CA ASP A 114 -27.86 0.59 27.37
C ASP A 114 -28.91 1.60 27.88
N ASP A 115 -30.20 1.34 27.58
CA ASP A 115 -31.35 1.67 28.44
C ASP A 115 -32.51 0.71 28.08
#